data_AF-A0A2N7QUW0-F1
#
_entry.id   AF-A0A2N7QUW0-F1
#
_cell.length_a   1.000
_cell.length_b   1.000
_cell.length_c   1.000
_cell.angle_alpha   90.00
_cell.angle_beta   90.00
_cell.angle_gamma   90.00
#
_symmetry.space_group_name_H-M   'P 1'
#
loop_
_entity.id
_entity.type
_entity.pdbx_description
1 polymer ?
#
loop_
_entity_poly.entity_id
_entity_poly.type
_entity_poly.pdbx_seq_one_letter_code
_entity_poly.pdbx_strand_id
1 'polypeptide(L)'
;MLLRNTSPTLSGATLGLALGFLINAVTPSIAHADAPLSSATNQYVDMCMNQATSIPAPYGEADLKGNPGLGDYCKCFGAKFAERAVASVQSGGKSTSSLDDTVKEEQAMRNSCRKQVGLPLLKFKP
;
A
#
# COMPACT_ATOMS: atom_id res chain seq x y z
N MET A 1 -2.44 -65.15 5.74
CA MET A 1 -3.52 -65.85 5.01
C MET A 1 -4.79 -65.01 5.22
N LEU A 2 -5.48 -64.40 4.26
CA LEU A 2 -5.59 -64.51 2.81
C LEU A 2 -6.07 -63.14 2.24
N LEU A 3 -5.38 -62.66 1.20
CA LEU A 3 -5.90 -62.21 -0.10
C LEU A 3 -7.00 -61.13 -0.26
N ARG A 4 -6.62 -60.09 -1.04
CA ARG A 4 -7.27 -59.58 -2.29
C ARG A 4 -8.55 -58.73 -2.16
N ASN A 5 -8.95 -57.85 -3.09
CA ASN A 5 -8.39 -57.15 -4.26
C ASN A 5 -9.55 -56.27 -4.82
N THR A 6 -9.23 -55.18 -5.53
CA THR A 6 -10.01 -54.50 -6.60
C THR A 6 -11.32 -53.71 -6.35
N SER A 7 -11.19 -52.40 -6.63
CA SER A 7 -11.94 -51.56 -7.58
C SER A 7 -13.25 -50.82 -7.17
N PRO A 8 -13.37 -49.50 -7.49
CA PRO A 8 -14.58 -48.71 -7.33
C PRO A 8 -15.51 -48.84 -8.55
N THR A 9 -16.80 -49.06 -8.31
CA THR A 9 -17.86 -49.06 -9.32
C THR A 9 -18.29 -47.63 -9.64
N LEU A 10 -17.88 -47.19 -10.84
CA LEU A 10 -18.46 -46.08 -11.58
C LEU A 10 -19.85 -46.51 -12.09
N SER A 11 -20.90 -45.74 -11.82
CA SER A 11 -22.21 -45.93 -12.45
C SER A 11 -22.83 -44.59 -12.84
N GLY A 12 -22.94 -44.39 -14.15
CA GLY A 12 -24.13 -43.86 -14.81
C GLY A 12 -24.45 -42.37 -14.66
N ALA A 13 -24.02 -41.58 -15.65
CA ALA A 13 -24.74 -40.41 -16.16
C ALA A 13 -26.06 -40.90 -16.82
N THR A 14 -27.17 -40.18 -16.98
CA THR A 14 -27.45 -38.78 -17.37
C THR A 14 -28.96 -38.54 -17.12
N LEU A 15 -29.39 -37.30 -16.82
CA LEU A 15 -30.40 -36.55 -17.60
C LEU A 15 -30.89 -35.30 -16.83
N GLY A 16 -30.59 -34.14 -17.41
CA GLY A 16 -31.44 -32.95 -17.51
C GLY A 16 -32.25 -32.49 -16.30
N LEU A 17 -31.75 -31.45 -15.62
CA LEU A 17 -32.60 -30.47 -14.94
C LEU A 17 -32.15 -29.05 -15.32
N ALA A 18 -32.92 -28.51 -16.27
CA ALA A 18 -33.39 -27.14 -16.40
C ALA A 18 -32.43 -25.98 -16.04
N LEU A 19 -32.07 -25.24 -17.10
CA LEU A 19 -31.82 -23.79 -17.06
C LEU A 19 -32.92 -23.07 -16.24
N GLY A 20 -32.54 -22.40 -15.15
CA GLY A 20 -33.46 -21.59 -14.36
C GLY A 20 -32.75 -20.79 -13.28
N PHE A 21 -32.39 -19.55 -13.60
CA PHE A 21 -32.18 -18.39 -12.71
C PHE A 21 -31.67 -18.64 -11.28
N LEU A 22 -30.42 -18.29 -11.03
CA LEU A 22 -30.05 -17.06 -10.30
C LEU A 22 -28.53 -16.99 -10.23
N ILE A 23 -27.99 -16.03 -10.99
CA ILE A 23 -26.60 -15.62 -10.95
C ILE A 23 -26.39 -14.95 -9.60
N ASN A 24 -26.17 -15.72 -8.54
CA ASN A 24 -25.49 -15.19 -7.36
C ASN A 24 -24.03 -15.05 -7.75
N ALA A 25 -23.78 -13.99 -8.51
CA ALA A 25 -22.47 -13.40 -8.63
C ALA A 25 -22.04 -13.08 -7.20
N VAL A 26 -21.23 -13.96 -6.63
CA VAL A 26 -20.34 -13.58 -5.53
C VAL A 26 -19.30 -12.69 -6.19
N THR A 27 -19.71 -11.46 -6.53
CA THR A 27 -18.78 -10.37 -6.71
C THR A 27 -18.07 -10.26 -5.37
N PRO A 28 -16.75 -10.43 -5.29
CA PRO A 28 -16.04 -9.89 -4.16
C PRO A 28 -16.25 -8.38 -4.24
N SER A 29 -17.29 -7.89 -3.56
CA SER A 29 -17.40 -6.47 -3.25
C SER A 29 -16.17 -6.20 -2.42
N ILE A 30 -15.13 -5.66 -3.05
CA ILE A 30 -13.98 -5.17 -2.33
C ILE A 30 -14.46 -3.90 -1.63
N ALA A 31 -15.13 -4.11 -0.50
CA ALA A 31 -15.15 -3.16 0.57
C ALA A 31 -13.70 -3.03 1.03
N HIS A 32 -12.89 -2.23 0.30
CA HIS A 32 -11.71 -1.61 0.88
C HIS A 32 -12.25 -0.69 1.95
N ALA A 33 -12.50 -1.28 3.12
CA ALA A 33 -12.97 -0.61 4.30
C ALA A 33 -12.14 0.67 4.46
N ASP A 34 -12.83 1.76 4.74
CA ASP A 34 -12.27 3.00 5.26
C ASP A 34 -11.40 2.69 6.48
N ALA A 35 -10.19 2.18 6.27
CA ALA A 35 -9.17 2.19 7.28
C ALA A 35 -9.06 3.67 7.64
N PRO A 36 -9.36 4.07 8.89
CA PRO A 36 -9.32 5.47 9.27
C PRO A 36 -7.97 6.03 8.82
N LEU A 37 -7.95 7.23 8.24
CA LEU A 37 -6.72 7.84 7.72
C LEU A 37 -5.57 7.76 8.75
N SER A 38 -5.90 7.87 10.03
CA SER A 38 -5.00 7.66 11.17
C SER A 38 -4.35 6.27 11.21
N SER A 39 -5.10 5.20 10.94
CA SER A 39 -4.58 3.83 10.84
C SER A 39 -3.61 3.68 9.67
N ALA A 40 -3.93 4.25 8.52
CA ALA A 40 -3.06 4.22 7.34
C ALA A 40 -1.77 5.02 7.58
N THR A 41 -1.86 6.19 8.21
CA THR A 41 -0.70 6.99 8.60
C THR A 41 0.18 6.22 9.59
N ASN A 42 -0.40 5.58 10.61
CA ASN A 42 0.39 4.82 11.58
C ASN A 42 1.12 3.63 10.93
N GLN A 43 0.45 2.88 10.05
CA GLN A 43 1.09 1.81 9.27
C GLN A 43 2.24 2.32 8.41
N TYR A 44 2.07 3.50 7.79
CA TYR A 44 3.13 4.13 7.03
C TYR A 44 4.32 4.50 7.92
N VAL A 45 4.07 5.06 9.11
CA VAL A 45 5.12 5.43 10.06
C VAL A 45 5.94 4.21 10.47
N ASP A 46 5.27 3.12 10.83
CA ASP A 46 5.94 1.87 11.21
C ASP A 46 6.79 1.32 10.06
N MET A 47 6.24 1.30 8.83
CA MET A 47 7.00 0.89 7.66
C MET A 47 8.21 1.81 7.42
N CYS A 48 8.02 3.13 7.47
CA CYS A 48 9.08 4.12 7.26
C CYS A 48 10.22 3.95 8.26
N MET A 49 9.91 3.81 9.55
CA MET A 49 10.93 3.63 10.59
C MET A 49 11.75 2.34 10.40
N ASN A 50 11.12 1.27 9.90
CA ASN A 50 11.76 -0.03 9.75
C ASN A 50 12.47 -0.21 8.40
N GLN A 51 12.00 0.46 7.35
CA GLN A 51 12.44 0.17 5.97
C GLN A 51 13.14 1.35 5.30
N ALA A 52 12.80 2.59 5.62
CA ALA A 52 13.24 3.73 4.84
C ALA A 52 14.77 3.94 4.90
N THR A 53 15.40 3.51 6.01
CA THR A 53 16.86 3.59 6.21
C THR A 53 17.65 2.52 5.45
N SER A 54 16.98 1.58 4.79
CA SER A 54 17.62 0.58 3.92
C SER A 54 17.87 1.08 2.48
N ILE A 55 17.24 2.19 2.09
CA ILE A 55 17.33 2.77 0.75
C ILE A 55 18.29 3.96 0.77
N PRO A 56 19.31 4.01 -0.12
CA PRO A 56 20.27 5.11 -0.18
C PRO A 56 19.63 6.47 -0.46
N ALA A 57 20.17 7.53 0.18
CA ALA A 57 19.88 8.90 -0.21
C ALA A 57 20.33 9.17 -1.67
N PRO A 58 19.64 10.04 -2.43
CA PRO A 58 18.51 10.86 -2.00
C PRO A 58 17.16 10.15 -2.11
N TYR A 59 17.08 8.89 -2.56
CA TYR A 59 15.81 8.20 -2.82
C TYR A 59 15.21 7.56 -1.57
N GLY A 60 16.02 7.31 -0.55
CA GLY A 60 15.60 6.83 0.75
C GLY A 60 16.22 7.62 1.91
N GLU A 61 16.16 7.03 3.09
CA GLU A 61 16.47 7.66 4.38
C GLU A 61 17.71 7.03 5.05
N ALA A 62 18.61 6.42 4.29
CA ALA A 62 19.80 5.77 4.83
C ALA A 62 20.68 6.70 5.69
N ASP A 63 20.67 8.01 5.39
CA ASP A 63 21.35 9.04 6.19
C ASP A 63 20.77 9.20 7.60
N LEU A 64 19.55 8.73 7.84
CA LEU A 64 18.84 8.83 9.12
C LEU A 64 18.94 7.56 9.97
N LYS A 65 19.74 6.55 9.56
CA LYS A 65 19.89 5.31 10.32
C LYS A 65 20.40 5.59 11.75
N GLY A 66 19.61 5.19 12.74
CA GLY A 66 19.90 5.43 14.16
C GLY A 66 19.67 6.86 14.64
N ASN A 67 19.13 7.75 13.79
CA ASN A 67 18.82 9.12 14.16
C ASN A 67 17.53 9.15 15.02
N PRO A 68 17.54 9.80 16.20
CA PRO A 68 16.37 9.87 17.07
C PRO A 68 15.18 10.63 16.44
N GLY A 69 15.44 11.54 15.49
CA GLY A 69 14.41 12.29 14.77
C GLY A 69 13.72 11.52 13.64
N LEU A 70 14.12 10.26 13.36
CA LEU A 70 13.52 9.45 12.30
C LEU A 70 12.02 9.21 12.52
N GLY A 71 11.60 8.96 13.76
CA GLY A 71 10.19 8.73 14.08
C GLY A 71 9.31 9.96 13.78
N ASP A 72 9.74 11.13 14.26
CA ASP A 72 9.02 12.39 14.02
C ASP A 72 9.01 12.77 12.53
N TYR A 73 10.12 12.51 11.83
CA TYR A 73 10.20 12.66 10.38
C TYR A 73 9.19 11.77 9.66
N CYS A 74 9.18 10.46 9.95
CA CYS A 74 8.26 9.50 9.34
C CYS A 74 6.81 9.87 9.59
N LYS A 75 6.49 10.38 10.79
CA LYS A 75 5.15 10.88 11.15
C LYS A 75 4.76 12.10 10.33
N CYS A 76 5.64 13.09 10.22
CA CYS A 76 5.38 14.26 9.38
C CYS A 76 5.17 13.87 7.91
N PHE A 77 6.04 13.03 7.36
CA PHE A 77 5.98 12.67 5.95
C PHE A 77 4.76 11.78 5.65
N GLY A 78 4.46 10.81 6.51
CA GLY A 78 3.29 9.95 6.39
C GLY A 78 1.96 10.71 6.47
N ALA A 79 1.86 11.73 7.32
CA ALA A 79 0.67 12.59 7.39
C ALA A 79 0.44 13.36 6.08
N LYS A 80 1.49 14.00 5.54
CA LYS A 80 1.41 14.72 4.25
C LYS A 80 1.09 13.81 3.08
N PHE A 81 1.68 12.61 3.06
CA PHE A 81 1.40 11.61 2.03
C PHE A 81 -0.06 11.14 2.09
N ALA A 82 -0.59 10.91 3.30
CA ALA A 82 -1.98 10.51 3.53
C ALA A 82 -2.96 11.61 3.10
N GLU A 83 -2.69 12.87 3.43
CA GLU A 83 -3.46 14.04 2.95
C GLU A 83 -3.52 14.09 1.42
N ARG A 84 -2.38 13.89 0.74
CA ARG A 84 -2.33 13.85 -0.74
C ARG A 84 -3.13 12.67 -1.32
N ALA A 85 -3.06 11.50 -0.68
CA ALA A 85 -3.81 10.33 -1.11
C ALA A 85 -5.32 10.57 -1.02
N VAL A 86 -5.80 11.16 0.08
CA VAL A 86 -7.21 11.53 0.25
C VAL A 86 -7.65 12.55 -0.79
N ALA A 87 -6.84 13.59 -1.03
CA ALA A 87 -7.14 14.59 -2.06
C ALA A 87 -7.25 13.97 -3.46
N SER A 88 -6.39 12.98 -3.76
CA SER A 88 -6.42 12.25 -5.03
C SER A 88 -7.67 11.39 -5.20
N VAL A 89 -8.18 10.79 -4.12
CA VAL A 89 -9.45 10.05 -4.15
C VAL A 89 -10.63 11.00 -4.33
N GLN A 90 -10.62 12.14 -3.63
CA GLN A 90 -11.67 13.16 -3.75
C GLN A 90 -11.73 13.80 -5.14
N SER A 91 -10.60 13.89 -5.86
CA SER A 91 -10.57 14.33 -7.26
C SER A 91 -10.98 13.24 -8.27
N GLY A 92 -11.41 12.07 -7.79
CA GLY A 92 -11.79 10.93 -8.65
C GLY A 92 -10.59 10.28 -9.35
N GLY A 93 -9.41 10.32 -8.72
CA GLY A 93 -8.17 9.75 -9.28
C GLY A 93 -7.59 10.53 -10.45
N LYS A 94 -8.16 11.71 -10.78
CA LYS A 94 -7.61 12.59 -11.81
C LYS A 94 -6.47 13.40 -11.22
N SER A 95 -5.25 12.91 -11.37
CA SER A 95 -4.06 13.76 -11.25
C SER A 95 -3.85 14.48 -12.59
N THR A 96 -3.85 15.81 -12.58
CA THR A 96 -3.47 16.62 -13.74
C THR A 96 -1.96 16.89 -13.78
N SER A 97 -1.23 16.48 -12.74
CA SER A 97 0.19 16.73 -12.57
C SER A 97 1.03 15.69 -13.34
N SER A 98 2.15 16.13 -13.90
CA SER A 98 3.10 15.19 -14.51
C SER A 98 3.80 14.33 -13.45
N LEU A 99 4.45 13.24 -13.88
CA LEU A 99 5.27 12.43 -12.99
C LEU A 99 6.40 13.26 -12.35
N ASP A 100 7.02 14.16 -13.12
CA ASP A 100 8.08 15.03 -12.64
C ASP A 100 7.59 16.01 -11.57
N ASP A 101 6.37 16.53 -11.71
CA ASP A 101 5.76 17.40 -10.70
C ASP A 101 5.49 16.61 -9.40
N THR A 102 5.00 15.38 -9.52
CA THR A 102 4.77 14.49 -8.37
C THR A 102 6.09 14.18 -7.63
N VAL A 103 7.18 13.96 -8.37
CA VAL A 103 8.51 13.75 -7.79
C VAL A 103 9.00 15.01 -7.08
N LYS A 104 8.88 16.19 -7.69
CA LYS A 104 9.27 17.46 -7.06
C LYS A 104 8.47 17.75 -5.79
N GLU A 105 7.17 17.49 -5.81
CA GLU A 105 6.31 17.62 -4.63
C GLU A 105 6.75 16.68 -3.51
N GLU A 106 7.06 15.42 -3.82
CA GLU A 106 7.56 14.48 -2.83
C GLU A 106 8.90 14.92 -2.23
N GLN A 107 9.83 15.36 -3.07
CA GLN A 107 11.12 15.92 -2.65
C GLN A 107 10.93 17.13 -1.71
N ALA A 108 9.99 18.03 -2.05
CA ALA A 108 9.63 19.18 -1.23
C ALA A 108 9.02 18.77 0.12
N MET A 109 8.12 17.78 0.12
CA MET A 109 7.55 17.22 1.35
C MET A 109 8.62 16.62 2.26
N ARG A 110 9.57 15.85 1.72
CA ARG A 110 10.66 15.25 2.50
C ARG A 110 11.55 16.31 3.15
N ASN A 111 11.94 17.33 2.40
CA ASN A 111 12.75 18.43 2.95
C ASN A 111 11.96 19.33 3.92
N SER A 112 10.66 19.53 3.70
CA SER A 112 9.80 20.23 4.65
C SER A 112 9.76 19.51 6.01
N CYS A 113 9.59 18.19 6.01
CA CYS A 113 9.59 17.39 7.24
C CYS A 113 10.95 17.33 7.91
N ARG A 114 12.03 17.13 7.15
CA ARG A 114 13.41 17.19 7.69
C ARG A 114 13.69 18.51 8.38
N LYS A 115 13.32 19.63 7.76
CA LYS A 115 13.48 20.97 8.33
C LYS A 115 12.73 21.11 9.66
N GLN A 116 11.50 20.60 9.74
CA GLN A 116 10.68 20.69 10.95
C GLN A 116 11.29 19.95 12.15
N VAL A 117 12.00 18.85 11.91
CA VAL A 117 12.61 18.02 12.96
C VAL A 117 14.13 18.20 13.08
N GLY A 118 14.71 19.22 12.44
CA GLY A 118 16.14 19.53 12.55
C GLY A 118 17.08 18.54 11.85
N LEU A 119 16.60 17.80 10.85
CA LEU A 119 17.39 16.84 10.08
C LEU A 119 18.08 17.47 8.86
N PRO A 120 19.20 16.87 8.38
CA PRO A 120 19.87 17.33 7.17
C PRO A 120 18.94 17.31 5.96
N LEU A 121 18.95 18.39 5.17
CA LEU A 121 18.17 18.47 3.94
C LEU A 121 18.80 17.64 2.83
N LEU A 122 17.95 16.98 2.06
CA LEU A 122 18.34 16.23 0.88
C LEU A 122 18.68 17.15 -0.28
N LYS A 123 19.68 16.72 -1.04
CA LYS A 123 20.10 17.33 -2.29
C LYS A 123 19.64 16.44 -3.44
N PHE A 124 18.65 16.89 -4.18
CA PHE A 124 18.16 16.22 -5.38
C PHE A 124 18.91 16.80 -6.58
N LYS A 125 19.41 15.93 -7.47
CA LYS A 125 19.91 16.38 -8.77
C LYS A 125 18.72 16.73 -9.66
N PRO A 126 18.81 17.81 -10.46
CA PRO A 126 17.79 18.17 -11.44
C PRO A 126 17.63 17.10 -12.52
#